data_AF-A0AAE7M4G4-F1
#
_entry.id   AF-A0AAE7M4G4-F1
#
_cell.length_a   1.000
_cell.length_b   1.000
_cell.length_c   1.000
_cell.angle_alpha   90.00
_cell.angle_beta   90.00
_cell.angle_gamma   90.00
#
_symmetry.space_group_name_H-M   'P 1'
#
loop_
_entity.id
_entity.type
_entity.pdbx_description
1 polymer ?
#
loop_
_entity_poly.entity_id
_entity_poly.type
_entity_poly.pdbx_seq_one_letter_code
_entity_poly.pdbx_strand_id
1 'polypeptide(L)'
;MLLTSRDHEKRHGRDTVWELQAQELPEYIKANWPGIAWIVKVITDTLTHKHKRSVRRHLFLTSVRTAPEALLLLVWQRWSIENEWHWARDAQLGENAHRYANRIGARCSPSCAPS
;
A
#
# COMPACT_ATOMS: atom_id res chain seq x y z
N MET A 1 10.21 -5.01 23.00
CA MET A 1 9.10 -4.06 23.27
C MET A 1 8.12 -4.09 22.11
N LEU A 2 6.81 -4.05 22.37
CA LEU A 2 5.77 -3.96 21.35
C LEU A 2 5.20 -2.53 21.34
N LEU A 3 5.22 -1.89 20.19
CA LEU A 3 4.65 -0.57 19.95
C LEU A 3 3.39 -0.71 19.11
N THR A 4 2.36 0.07 19.40
CA THR A 4 1.11 0.06 18.64
C THR A 4 0.65 1.47 18.31
N SER A 5 -0.04 1.62 17.19
CA SER A 5 -0.73 2.86 16.81
C SER A 5 -1.99 2.50 16.04
N ARG A 6 -2.97 3.40 16.04
CA ARG A 6 -4.25 3.21 15.38
C ARG A 6 -4.71 4.51 14.76
N ASP A 7 -5.28 4.42 13.57
CA ASP A 7 -5.88 5.56 12.88
C ASP A 7 -7.20 5.16 12.20
N HIS A 8 -8.02 6.16 11.86
CA HIS A 8 -9.36 5.98 11.30
C HIS A 8 -9.61 6.96 10.17
N GLU A 9 -9.93 6.43 8.99
CA GLU A 9 -10.23 7.21 7.80
C GLU A 9 -11.63 6.89 7.26
N LYS A 10 -12.44 7.92 7.00
CA LYS A 10 -13.70 7.81 6.26
C LYS A 10 -13.61 8.56 4.95
N ARG A 11 -13.61 7.85 3.82
CA ARG A 11 -13.42 8.44 2.49
C ARG A 11 -14.16 7.68 1.40
N HIS A 12 -14.80 8.41 0.48
CA HIS A 12 -15.51 7.85 -0.70
C HIS A 12 -16.44 6.65 -0.38
N GLY A 13 -17.17 6.71 0.75
CA GLY A 13 -18.07 5.64 1.19
C GLY A 13 -17.35 4.40 1.73
N ARG A 14 -16.08 4.52 2.11
CA ARG A 14 -15.30 3.51 2.84
C ARG A 14 -14.95 4.05 4.22
N ASP A 15 -15.14 3.21 5.22
CA ASP A 15 -14.73 3.42 6.60
C ASP A 15 -13.57 2.45 6.86
N THR A 16 -12.36 2.98 7.05
CA THR A 16 -11.15 2.16 7.19
C THR A 16 -10.47 2.44 8.51
N VAL A 17 -10.28 1.39 9.31
CA VAL A 17 -9.45 1.41 10.51
C VAL A 17 -8.09 0.83 10.17
N TRP A 18 -7.05 1.54 10.59
CA TRP A 18 -5.66 1.14 10.45
C TRP A 18 -5.09 0.82 11.83
N GLU A 19 -4.50 -0.35 12.00
CA GLU A 19 -3.83 -0.76 13.23
C GLU A 19 -2.40 -1.16 12.92
N LEU A 20 -1.44 -0.51 13.56
CA LEU A 20 -0.02 -0.81 13.45
C LEU A 20 0.46 -1.51 14.72
N GLN A 21 1.29 -2.53 14.53
CA GLN A 21 2.02 -3.23 15.57
C GLN A 21 3.49 -3.33 15.13
N ALA A 22 4.40 -2.72 15.88
CA ALA A 22 5.83 -2.76 15.61
C ALA A 22 6.56 -3.44 16.78
N GLN A 23 7.43 -4.39 16.44
CA GLN A 23 8.27 -5.09 17.40
C GLN A 23 9.71 -5.07 16.92
N GLU A 24 10.63 -4.93 17.87
CA GLU A 24 12.05 -5.05 17.58
C GLU A 24 12.39 -6.46 17.06
N LEU A 25 13.35 -6.56 16.15
CA LEU A 25 13.77 -7.86 15.62
C LEU A 25 14.34 -8.77 16.72
N PRO A 26 13.98 -10.05 16.74
CA PRO A 26 14.69 -11.05 17.53
C PRO A 26 16.18 -11.13 17.17
N GLU A 27 17.04 -11.41 18.17
CA GLU A 27 18.51 -11.50 18.00
C GLU A 27 18.94 -12.37 16.81
N TYR A 28 18.30 -13.53 16.62
CA TYR A 28 18.67 -14.47 15.56
C TYR A 28 18.43 -13.92 14.14
N ILE A 29 17.48 -12.99 13.96
CA ILE A 29 17.25 -12.33 12.67
C ILE A 29 18.24 -11.18 12.50
N LYS A 30 18.48 -10.40 13.56
CA LYS A 30 19.46 -9.29 13.56
C LYS A 30 20.85 -9.77 13.12
N ALA A 31 21.25 -10.99 13.51
CA ALA A 31 22.53 -11.59 13.12
C ALA A 31 22.69 -11.72 11.60
N ASN A 32 21.61 -12.03 10.88
CA ASN A 32 21.61 -12.21 9.42
C ASN A 32 21.29 -10.92 8.65
N TRP A 33 20.66 -9.93 9.31
CA TRP A 33 20.18 -8.70 8.68
C TRP A 33 20.56 -7.46 9.51
N PRO A 34 21.86 -7.14 9.59
CA PRO A 34 22.31 -5.96 10.33
C PRO A 34 21.73 -4.69 9.70
N GLY A 35 21.16 -3.83 10.54
CA GLY A 35 20.57 -2.56 10.12
C GLY A 35 19.05 -2.53 10.08
N ILE A 36 18.36 -3.67 10.18
CA ILE A 36 16.90 -3.68 10.39
C ILE A 36 16.62 -3.48 11.88
N ALA A 37 15.74 -2.52 12.18
CA ALA A 37 15.37 -2.18 13.55
C ALA A 37 14.04 -2.84 13.96
N TRP A 38 13.03 -2.83 13.09
CA TRP A 38 11.66 -3.24 13.42
C TRP A 38 11.04 -4.19 12.39
N ILE A 39 10.24 -5.12 12.90
CA ILE A 39 9.21 -5.83 12.15
C ILE A 39 7.90 -5.10 12.42
N VAL A 40 7.22 -4.65 11.36
CA VAL A 40 5.99 -3.88 11.45
C VAL A 40 4.87 -4.64 10.77
N LYS A 41 3.76 -4.83 11.47
CA LYS A 41 2.51 -5.36 10.95
C LYS A 41 1.47 -4.27 10.92
N VAL A 42 0.87 -4.04 9.76
CA VAL A 42 -0.26 -3.12 9.60
C VAL A 42 -1.48 -3.93 9.21
N ILE A 43 -2.56 -3.76 9.96
CA ILE A 43 -3.86 -4.37 9.70
C ILE A 43 -4.78 -3.25 9.21
N THR A 44 -5.43 -3.47 8.07
CA THR A 44 -6.43 -2.55 7.53
C THR A 44 -7.77 -3.24 7.56
N ASP A 45 -8.74 -2.67 8.25
CA ASP A 45 -10.13 -3.15 8.26
C ASP A 45 -11.01 -2.11 7.60
N THR A 46 -11.45 -2.41 6.38
CA THR A 46 -12.28 -1.52 5.57
C THR A 46 -13.71 -2.03 5.50
N LEU A 47 -14.66 -1.22 5.95
CA LEU A 47 -16.08 -1.40 5.72
C LEU A 47 -16.54 -0.46 4.60
N THR A 48 -17.12 -1.01 3.55
CA THR A 48 -17.73 -0.22 2.46
C THR A 48 -19.19 0.12 2.78
N HIS A 49 -19.72 1.17 2.16
CA HIS A 49 -21.15 1.54 2.25
C HIS A 49 -22.10 0.42 1.82
N LYS A 50 -21.62 -0.53 1.00
CA LYS A 50 -22.35 -1.76 0.64
C LYS A 50 -22.21 -2.87 1.68
N HIS A 51 -21.82 -2.53 2.91
CA HIS A 51 -21.58 -3.45 4.04
C HIS A 51 -20.57 -4.58 3.75
N LYS A 52 -19.74 -4.44 2.72
CA LYS A 52 -18.64 -5.38 2.47
C LYS A 52 -17.46 -5.00 3.35
N ARG A 53 -17.05 -5.92 4.22
CA ARG A 53 -15.86 -5.80 5.07
C ARG A 53 -14.66 -6.46 4.40
N SER A 54 -13.50 -5.83 4.45
CA SER A 54 -12.24 -6.38 3.95
C SER A 54 -11.15 -6.13 4.98
N VAL A 55 -10.54 -7.21 5.46
CA VAL A 55 -9.39 -7.15 6.36
C VAL A 55 -8.14 -7.55 5.59
N ARG A 56 -7.10 -6.71 5.64
CA ARG A 56 -5.79 -7.00 5.03
C ARG A 56 -4.69 -6.86 6.06
N ARG A 57 -3.59 -7.58 5.83
CA ARG A 57 -2.40 -7.58 6.68
C ARG A 57 -1.19 -7.31 5.81
N HIS A 58 -0.39 -6.33 6.21
CA HIS A 58 0.85 -5.95 5.56
C HIS A 58 1.99 -6.10 6.55
N LEU A 59 3.07 -6.76 6.12
CA LEU A 59 4.27 -6.97 6.92
C LEU A 59 5.42 -6.19 6.27
N PHE A 60 6.13 -5.42 7.10
CA PHE A 60 7.25 -4.59 6.68
C PHE A 60 8.45 -4.82 7.58
N LEU A 61 9.63 -4.61 7.00
CA LEU A 61 10.89 -4.49 7.71
C LEU A 61 11.37 -3.05 7.56
N THR A 62 11.85 -2.43 8.62
CA THR A 62 12.37 -1.06 8.56
C THR A 62 13.58 -0.87 9.45
N SER A 63 14.54 -0.08 8.96
CA SER A 63 15.68 0.43 9.72
C SER A 63 15.34 1.71 10.50
N VAL A 64 14.24 2.38 10.15
CA VAL A 64 13.84 3.66 10.74
C VAL A 64 13.36 3.45 12.17
N ARG A 65 13.98 4.16 13.11
CA ARG A 65 13.57 4.18 14.53
C ARG A 65 12.79 5.46 14.79
N THR A 66 11.48 5.34 14.92
CA THR A 66 10.59 6.46 15.18
C THR A 66 9.36 6.00 15.98
N ALA A 67 8.52 6.94 16.39
CA ALA A 67 7.27 6.68 17.09
C ALA A 67 6.32 5.85 16.20
N PRO A 68 5.47 4.98 16.78
CA PRO A 68 4.58 4.12 16.01
C PRO A 68 3.55 4.90 15.18
N GLU A 69 3.17 6.10 15.61
CA GLU A 69 2.30 7.02 14.84
C GLU A 69 3.02 7.49 13.56
N ALA A 70 4.29 7.86 13.67
CA ALA A 70 5.09 8.27 12.52
C ALA A 70 5.32 7.11 11.54
N LEU A 71 5.51 5.88 12.04
CA LEU A 71 5.56 4.68 11.18
C LEU A 71 4.23 4.47 10.44
N LEU A 72 3.09 4.66 11.11
CA LEU A 72 1.78 4.50 10.49
C LEU A 72 1.55 5.57 9.41
N LEU A 73 1.94 6.82 9.68
CA LEU A 73 1.89 7.91 8.70
C LEU A 73 2.75 7.62 7.47
N LEU A 74 3.96 7.08 7.64
CA LEU A 74 4.82 6.69 6.51
C LEU A 74 4.18 5.61 5.64
N VAL A 75 3.56 4.61 6.27
CA VAL A 75 2.81 3.57 5.56
C VAL A 75 1.67 4.22 4.78
N TRP A 76 0.88 5.09 5.41
CA TRP A 76 -0.24 5.78 4.78
C TRP A 76 0.19 6.66 3.60
N GLN A 77 1.26 7.45 3.74
CA GLN A 77 1.83 8.25 2.66
C GLN A 77 2.25 7.41 1.45
N ARG A 78 2.88 6.25 1.68
CA ARG A 78 3.20 5.30 0.60
C ARG A 78 1.94 4.89 -0.17
N TRP A 79 0.84 4.61 0.53
CA TRP A 79 -0.45 4.29 -0.11
C TRP A 79 -1.04 5.49 -0.86
N SER A 80 -0.92 6.71 -0.32
CA SER A 80 -1.40 7.93 -1.00
C SER A 80 -0.70 8.13 -2.34
N ILE A 81 0.63 7.95 -2.39
CA ILE A 81 1.41 8.05 -3.63
C ILE A 81 0.87 7.07 -4.68
N GLU A 82 0.70 5.80 -4.32
CA GLU A 82 0.15 4.82 -5.26
C GLU A 82 -1.25 5.21 -5.74
N ASN A 83 -2.11 5.64 -4.83
CA ASN A 83 -3.49 6.01 -5.14
C ASN A 83 -3.61 7.28 -6.01
N GLU A 84 -2.74 8.28 -5.79
CA GLU A 84 -2.67 9.50 -6.60
C GLU A 84 -2.24 9.22 -8.04
N TRP A 85 -1.25 8.34 -8.22
CA TRP A 85 -0.76 7.95 -9.53
C TRP A 85 -1.77 7.11 -10.31
N HIS A 86 -2.54 6.24 -9.62
CA HIS A 86 -3.56 5.42 -10.27
C HIS A 86 -4.65 6.27 -10.94
N TRP A 87 -5.10 7.38 -10.34
CA TRP A 87 -6.13 8.21 -10.98
C TRP A 87 -5.63 8.87 -12.25
N ALA A 88 -4.45 9.50 -12.21
CA ALA A 88 -3.89 10.18 -13.38
C ALA A 88 -3.67 9.18 -14.53
N ARG A 89 -3.12 8.00 -14.23
CA ARG A 89 -2.89 6.95 -15.21
C ARG A 89 -4.20 6.40 -15.79
N ASP A 90 -5.16 6.05 -14.95
CA ASP A 90 -6.41 5.43 -15.38
C ASP A 90 -7.33 6.40 -16.14
N ALA A 91 -7.39 7.67 -15.70
CA ALA A 91 -8.32 8.67 -16.22
C ALA A 91 -7.75 9.52 -17.37
N GLN A 92 -6.48 9.93 -17.31
CA GLN A 92 -5.89 10.81 -18.33
C GLN A 92 -5.26 10.02 -19.47
N LEU A 93 -4.61 8.89 -19.18
CA LEU A 93 -3.99 8.04 -20.21
C LEU A 93 -4.97 7.02 -20.78
N GLY A 94 -6.21 6.97 -20.28
CA GLY A 94 -7.27 6.12 -20.83
C GLY A 94 -6.97 4.63 -20.74
N GLU A 95 -6.12 4.19 -19.82
CA GLU A 95 -5.75 2.77 -19.68
C GLU A 95 -7.00 1.90 -19.49
N ASN A 96 -7.99 2.39 -18.74
CA ASN A 96 -9.27 1.71 -18.53
C ASN A 96 -10.24 1.79 -19.73
N ALA A 97 -9.98 2.65 -20.73
CA ALA A 97 -10.75 2.66 -21.98
C ALA A 97 -10.39 1.46 -22.87
N HIS A 98 -9.22 0.87 -22.67
CA HIS A 98 -8.76 -0.29 -23.42
C HIS A 98 -9.16 -1.60 -22.73
N ARG A 99 -10.32 -2.16 -23.13
CA ARG A 99 -10.71 -3.52 -22.76
C ARG A 99 -9.93 -4.54 -23.59
N TYR A 100 -8.71 -4.85 -23.19
CA TYR A 100 -7.98 -6.00 -23.75
C TYR A 100 -8.68 -7.29 -23.32
N ALA A 101 -9.50 -7.85 -24.20
CA ALA A 101 -10.12 -9.17 -24.00
C ALA A 101 -9.08 -10.31 -24.06
N ASN A 102 -7.86 -10.03 -24.54
CA ASN A 102 -6.80 -11.00 -24.70
C ASN A 102 -5.52 -10.47 -24.04
N ARG A 103 -4.78 -11.32 -23.30
CA ARG A 103 -3.54 -10.98 -22.56
C ARG A 103 -2.33 -10.73 -23.46
N ILE A 104 -2.53 -10.00 -24.55
CA ILE A 104 -1.49 -9.59 -25.49
C ILE A 104 -1.59 -8.07 -25.45
N GLY A 105 -0.58 -7.42 -24.86
CA GLY A 105 -0.61 -5.98 -24.56
C GLY A 105 -0.93 -5.09 -25.76
N ALA A 106 -1.00 -3.78 -25.51
CA ALA A 106 -1.33 -2.78 -26.53
C ALA A 106 -0.64 -3.05 -27.87
N ARG A 107 -1.42 -3.43 -28.88
CA ARG A 107 -0.89 -3.64 -30.23
C ARG A 107 -0.64 -2.27 -30.83
N CYS A 108 0.62 -1.91 -31.02
CA CYS A 108 0.99 -0.73 -31.81
C CYS A 108 0.36 -0.87 -33.20
N SER A 109 -0.39 0.14 -33.64
CA SER A 109 -0.89 0.20 -35.01
C SER A 109 0.29 0.41 -35.97
N PRO A 110 0.31 -0.25 -37.14
CA PRO A 110 1.43 -0.19 -38.08
C PRO A 110 1.60 1.16 -38.78
N SER A 111 0.78 2.17 -38.48
CA SER A 111 0.88 3.52 -39.02
C SER A 111 2.02 4.36 -38.43
N CYS A 112 2.75 3.84 -37.43
CA CYS A 112 3.92 4.47 -36.84
C CYS A 112 5.23 3.84 -37.37
N ALA A 113 5.44 3.86 -38.68
CA ALA A 113 6.75 3.61 -39.27
C ALA A 113 7.14 4.85 -40.09
N PRO A 114 8.28 5.51 -39.81
CA PRO A 114 8.74 6.60 -40.65
C PRO A 114 9.11 6.05 -42.04
N SER A 115 8.71 6.79 -43.08
CA SER A 115 9.01 6.51 -44.49
C SER A 115 10.50 6.62 -44.79
#